data_AF-A0A956SWM6-F1
#
_entry.id   AF-A0A956SWM6-F1
#
_cell.length_a   1.000
_cell.length_b   1.000
_cell.length_c   1.000
_cell.angle_alpha   90.00
_cell.angle_beta   90.00
_cell.angle_gamma   90.00
#
_symmetry.space_group_name_H-M   'P 1'
#
loop_
_entity.id
_entity.type
_entity.pdbx_description
1 polymer ?
#
loop_
_entity_poly.entity_id
_entity_poly.type
_entity_poly.pdbx_seq_one_letter_code
_entity_poly.pdbx_strand_id
1 'polypeptide(L)' 'MGAREFLSSLSEEQRAAAVHTGGPVMTLAGAGSGKTRMLVGRLLHLIGPESEGGLGADPSSVMMVTFTNKAA' A
#
# COMPACT_ATOMS: atom_id res chain seq x y z
N MET A 1 -8.05 -10.36 7.38
CA MET A 1 -8.32 -9.64 6.11
C MET A 1 -7.12 -9.88 5.21
N GLY A 2 -7.29 -10.61 4.10
CA GLY A 2 -6.19 -10.88 3.16
C GLY A 2 -5.83 -9.67 2.30
N ALA A 3 -4.71 -9.71 1.57
CA ALA A 3 -4.26 -8.57 0.75
C ALA A 3 -5.33 -8.11 -0.27
N ARG A 4 -5.95 -9.07 -0.96
CA ARG A 4 -7.06 -8.83 -1.90
C ARG A 4 -8.28 -8.17 -1.26
N GLU A 5 -8.63 -8.60 -0.05
CA GLU A 5 -9.77 -8.07 0.69
C GLU A 5 -9.49 -6.64 1.14
N PHE A 6 -8.27 -6.35 1.60
CA PHE A 6 -7.90 -4.98 1.98
C PHE A 6 -7.92 -4.04 0.76
N LEU A 7 -7.36 -4.46 -0.37
CA LEU A 7 -7.33 -3.66 -1.60
C LEU A 7 -8.74 -3.37 -2.15
N SER A 8 -9.70 -4.28 -1.98
CA SER A 8 -11.08 -4.06 -2.43
C SER A 8 -11.82 -3.01 -1.60
N SER A 9 -11.33 -2.71 -0.39
CA SER A 9 -11.91 -1.72 0.51
C SER A 9 -11.42 -0.28 0.24
N LEU A 10 -10.44 -0.10 -0.65
CA LEU A 10 -9.88 1.21 -1.03
C LEU A 10 -10.74 1.92 -2.08
N SER A 11 -10.65 3.25 -2.18
CA SER A 11 -11.19 3.96 -3.35
C SER A 11 -10.45 3.54 -4.62
N GLU A 12 -11.00 3.86 -5.79
CA GLU A 12 -10.38 3.54 -7.08
C GLU A 12 -8.98 4.17 -7.19
N GLU A 13 -8.81 5.44 -6.82
CA GLU A 13 -7.54 6.15 -6.86
C GLU A 13 -6.54 5.59 -5.84
N GLN A 14 -7.01 5.26 -4.64
CA GLN A 14 -6.18 4.63 -3.61
C GLN A 14 -5.70 3.25 -4.06
N ARG A 15 -6.58 2.44 -4.66
CA ARG A 15 -6.24 1.11 -5.17
C ARG A 15 -5.25 1.21 -6.33
N ALA A 16 -5.48 2.13 -7.26
CA ALA A 16 -4.58 2.37 -8.39
C ALA A 16 -3.17 2.79 -7.92
N ALA A 17 -3.07 3.65 -6.92
CA ALA A 17 -1.80 4.01 -6.31
C ALA A 17 -1.15 2.84 -5.55
N ALA A 18 -1.95 2.04 -4.84
CA ALA A 18 -1.45 0.90 -4.06
C ALA A 18 -0.90 -0.23 -4.94
N VAL A 19 -1.49 -0.47 -6.11
CA VAL A 19 -1.07 -1.53 -7.04
C VAL A 19 -0.06 -1.07 -8.10
N HIS A 20 0.42 0.18 -8.02
CA HIS A 20 1.36 0.71 -9.00
C HIS A 20 2.75 0.07 -8.88
N THR A 21 3.22 -0.54 -9.97
CA THR A 21 4.53 -1.21 -10.09
C THR A 21 5.42 -0.64 -11.21
N GLY A 22 4.95 0.37 -11.96
CA GLY A 22 5.62 0.90 -13.15
C GLY A 22 6.80 1.84 -12.90
N GLY A 23 7.24 2.01 -11.65
CA GLY A 23 8.32 2.91 -11.26
C GLY A 23 8.00 3.78 -10.04
N PRO A 24 8.72 4.89 -9.84
CA PRO A 24 8.45 5.85 -8.78
C PRO A 24 7.05 6.48 -8.92
N VAL A 25 6.35 6.66 -7.80
CA VAL A 25 5.02 7.27 -7.75
C VAL A 25 4.93 8.31 -6.63
N MET A 26 4.27 9.44 -6.90
CA MET A 26 3.98 10.48 -5.92
C MET A 26 2.47 10.66 -5.81
N THR A 27 1.93 10.56 -4.59
CA THR A 27 0.50 10.78 -4.33
C THR A 27 0.29 12.08 -3.56
N LEU A 28 -0.49 13.00 -4.14
CA LEU A 28 -0.89 14.27 -3.54
C LEU A 28 -2.37 14.23 -3.18
N ALA A 29 -2.70 14.38 -1.90
CA ALA A 29 -4.08 14.40 -1.43
C ALA A 29 -4.23 15.15 -0.11
N GLY A 30 -5.42 15.72 0.12
CA GLY A 30 -5.75 16.50 1.32
C GLY A 30 -5.71 15.70 2.62
N ALA A 31 -5.83 16.39 3.76
CA ALA A 31 -5.97 15.73 5.06
C ALA A 31 -7.21 14.81 5.08
N GLY A 32 -7.13 13.69 5.82
CA GLY A 32 -8.25 12.74 5.93
C GLY A 32 -8.53 11.87 4.69
N SER A 33 -7.80 12.05 3.58
CA SER A 33 -8.02 11.31 2.33
C SER A 33 -7.57 9.84 2.34
N GLY A 34 -7.17 9.29 3.48
CA GLY A 34 -6.73 7.90 3.60
C GLY A 34 -5.34 7.57 3.04
N LYS A 35 -4.42 8.54 2.94
CA LYS A 35 -3.03 8.30 2.44
C LYS A 35 -2.32 7.14 3.16
N THR A 36 -2.39 7.10 4.48
CA THR A 36 -1.77 6.00 5.27
C THR A 36 -2.43 4.65 4.96
N ARG A 37 -3.76 4.62 4.82
CA ARG A 37 -4.48 3.39 4.45
C ARG A 37 -4.08 2.89 3.06
N MET A 38 -3.89 3.81 2.11
CA MET A 38 -3.35 3.49 0.78
C MET A 38 -1.92 2.93 0.88
N LEU A 39 -1.03 3.52 1.69
CA LEU A 39 0.33 3.00 1.90
C LEU A 39 0.33 1.60 2.52
N VAL A 40 -0.58 1.32 3.47
CA VAL A 40 -0.76 -0.04 4.03
C VAL A 40 -1.22 -1.01 2.94
N GLY A 41 -2.17 -0.60 2.10
CA GLY A 41 -2.61 -1.41 0.95
C GLY A 41 -1.48 -1.71 -0.02
N ARG A 42 -0.59 -0.74 -0.27
CA ARG A 42 0.61 -0.92 -1.09
C ARG A 42 1.56 -1.92 -0.46
N LEU A 43 1.85 -1.80 0.84
CA LEU A 43 2.69 -2.77 1.55
C LEU A 43 2.14 -4.19 1.42
N LEU A 44 0.85 -4.38 1.70
CA LEU A 44 0.17 -5.67 1.58
C LEU A 44 0.21 -6.23 0.17
N HIS A 45 0.07 -5.38 -0.85
CA HIS A 45 0.21 -5.80 -2.24
C HIS A 45 1.63 -6.26 -2.57
N LEU A 46 2.65 -5.55 -2.09
CA LEU A 46 4.05 -5.90 -2.36
C LEU A 46 4.45 -7.23 -1.72
N ILE A 47 4.17 -7.40 -0.41
CA ILE A 47 4.66 -8.56 0.35
C ILE A 47 3.68 -9.74 0.38
N GLY A 48 2.41 -9.49 0.05
CA GLY A 48 1.37 -10.51 0.08
C GLY A 48 1.68 -11.65 -0.91
N PRO A 49 1.29 -12.90 -0.60
CA PRO A 49 1.55 -14.02 -1.49
C PRO A 49 0.76 -13.89 -2.79
N GLU A 50 1.29 -14.44 -3.88
CA GLU A 50 0.62 -14.43 -5.19
C GLU A 50 -0.76 -15.12 -5.14
N SER A 51 -0.91 -16.15 -4.30
CA SER A 51 -2.19 -16.84 -4.07
C SER A 51 -3.29 -15.90 -3.55
N GLU A 52 -2.93 -14.78 -2.93
CA GLU A 52 -3.83 -13.74 -2.45
C GLU A 52 -3.79 -12.46 -3.31
N GLY A 53 -3.16 -12.50 -4.48
CA GLY A 53 -3.06 -11.36 -5.40
C GLY A 53 -2.03 -10.29 -4.98
N GLY A 54 -1.06 -10.66 -4.14
CA GLY A 54 0.15 -9.86 -3.91
C GLY A 54 1.29 -10.24 -4.84
N LEU A 55 2.47 -9.67 -4.63
CA LEU A 55 3.67 -9.86 -5.46
C LEU A 55 4.76 -10.73 -4.81
N GLY A 56 4.57 -11.16 -3.55
CA GLY A 56 5.49 -12.05 -2.84
C GLY A 56 6.88 -11.46 -2.61
N ALA A 57 7.03 -10.12 -2.59
CA ALA A 57 8.31 -9.49 -2.32
C ALA A 57 8.81 -9.82 -0.91
N ASP A 58 10.12 -10.01 -0.74
CA ASP A 58 10.73 -10.16 0.58
C ASP A 58 10.42 -8.92 1.44
N PRO A 59 9.75 -9.05 2.60
CA PRO A 59 9.46 -7.92 3.47
C PRO A 59 10.71 -7.10 3.84
N SER A 60 11.88 -7.75 3.90
CA SER A 60 13.16 -7.12 4.20
C SER A 60 13.63 -6.14 3.12
N SER A 61 13.05 -6.21 1.92
CA SER A 61 13.31 -5.31 0.79
C SER A 61 12.48 -4.03 0.82
N VAL A 62 11.53 -3.90 1.75
CA VAL A 62 10.61 -2.75 1.83
C VAL A 62 10.95 -1.87 3.03
N MET A 63 11.18 -0.58 2.78
CA MET A 63 11.35 0.44 3.82
C MET A 63 10.20 1.43 3.79
N MET A 64 9.49 1.56 4.92
CA MET A 64 8.50 2.62 5.15
C MET A 64 9.05 3.60 6.18
N VAL A 65 8.99 4.89 5.88
CA VAL A 65 9.52 5.94 6.75
C VAL A 65 8.46 7.02 6.96
N THR A 66 8.40 7.53 8.18
CA THR A 66 7.51 8.60 8.60
C THR A 66 8.23 9.51 9.61
N PHE A 67 7.68 10.69 9.87
CA PHE A 67 8.34 11.68 10.72
C PHE A 67 8.23 11.37 12.21
N THR A 68 7.15 10.72 12.67
CA THR A 68 6.90 10.50 14.10
C THR A 68 6.70 9.03 14.41
N ASN A 69 7.18 8.59 15.57
CA ASN A 69 6.97 7.23 16.06
C ASN A 69 5.49 6.85 16.22
N LYS A 70 4.60 7.81 16.47
CA LYS A 70 3.15 7.55 16.57
C LYS A 70 2.54 7.12 15.24
N ALA A 71 3.15 7.51 14.13
CA ALA A 71 2.70 7.16 12.78
C ALA A 71 3.34 5.87 12.25
N ALA A 72 4.37 5.36 12.94
CA ALA A 72 5.01 4.08 12.65
C ALA A 72 4.31 2.97 13.45
#